data_AF-A0A239GJD7-F1
#
_entry.id   AF-A0A239GJD7-F1
#
_cell.length_a   1.000
_cell.length_b   1.000
_cell.length_c   1.000
_cell.angle_alpha   90.00
_cell.angle_beta   90.00
_cell.angle_gamma   90.00
#
_symmetry.space_group_name_H-M   'P 1'
#
loop_
_entity.id
_entity.type
_entity.pdbx_description
1 polymer ?
#
loop_
_entity_poly.entity_id
_entity_poly.type
_entity_poly.pdbx_seq_one_letter_code
_entity_poly.pdbx_strand_id
1 'polypeptide(L)'
;MRCTSTIGVLAAVVVGVGATPALADGGPDGADDAGFVPVEEVIPDYYAPVSFQACDSTVTLESGDVREVEVRVTENPDGTTTTEFRGAWTVDLTRADGAVIDELDISGPGVEVSGPTGATITLGGPSLLFPIDEVQQAAWDAAGLPEGDLAYVKRGEVQVRVTVDAEGVPVSEEWVRLDARIIDLCRWFDRGNARDHDRGRAHAARGW
;
A
#
# COMPACT_ATOMS: atom_id res chain seq x y z
N MET A 1 -6.54 7.05 29.52
CA MET A 1 -7.05 6.46 28.27
C MET A 1 -5.85 6.31 27.35
N ARG A 2 -5.40 5.07 27.11
CA ARG A 2 -4.29 4.79 26.19
C ARG A 2 -4.91 4.64 24.81
N CYS A 3 -4.68 5.61 23.92
CA CYS A 3 -4.93 5.41 22.50
C CYS A 3 -3.83 4.49 22.00
N THR A 4 -4.16 3.23 21.76
CA THR A 4 -3.37 2.32 20.94
C THR A 4 -3.45 2.83 19.51
N SER A 5 -2.44 3.58 19.08
CA SER A 5 -2.25 3.93 17.68
C SER A 5 -1.78 2.67 16.95
N THR A 6 -2.69 2.04 16.22
CA THR A 6 -2.40 0.91 15.35
C THR A 6 -1.48 1.40 14.23
N ILE A 7 -0.35 0.73 14.07
CA ILE A 7 0.73 1.02 13.13
C ILE A 7 0.17 0.84 11.72
N GLY A 8 0.10 1.92 10.95
CA GLY A 8 -0.50 1.92 9.63
C GLY A 8 0.54 2.14 8.55
N VAL A 9 1.49 1.23 8.35
CA VAL A 9 2.09 1.06 7.02
C VAL A 9 1.12 0.13 6.30
N LEU A 10 0.43 0.55 5.24
CA LEU A 10 -0.16 -0.41 4.28
C LEU A 10 0.96 -0.97 3.38
N ALA A 11 1.94 -1.54 4.06
CA ALA A 11 2.82 -2.61 3.63
C ALA A 11 3.16 -3.55 4.82
N ALA A 12 2.63 -3.33 6.03
CA ALA A 12 2.93 -4.15 7.20
C ALA A 12 1.75 -5.08 7.52
N VAL A 13 1.82 -6.22 6.83
CA VAL A 13 1.42 -7.54 7.33
C VAL A 13 1.54 -7.61 8.85
N VAL A 14 0.46 -7.99 9.53
CA VAL A 14 0.52 -8.48 10.90
C VAL A 14 1.29 -9.81 10.85
N VAL A 15 2.61 -9.78 11.04
CA VAL A 15 3.37 -11.01 11.29
C VAL A 15 3.15 -11.38 12.76
N GLY A 16 2.08 -12.15 13.00
CA GLY A 16 1.91 -12.86 14.25
C GLY A 16 2.94 -13.99 14.34
N VAL A 17 3.85 -13.93 15.32
CA VAL A 17 4.67 -15.08 15.71
C VAL A 17 3.76 -16.07 16.45
N GLY A 18 3.00 -16.85 15.68
CA GLY A 18 2.11 -17.92 16.17
C GLY A 18 2.59 -19.25 15.60
N ALA A 19 2.84 -20.22 16.48
CA ALA A 19 3.34 -21.55 16.14
C ALA A 19 2.54 -22.22 15.00
N THR A 20 3.26 -22.72 14.00
CA THR A 20 2.74 -23.52 12.88
C THR A 20 2.10 -24.84 13.36
N PRO A 21 0.95 -25.25 12.80
CA PRO A 21 0.75 -26.67 12.53
C PRO A 21 1.55 -26.99 11.26
N ALA A 22 2.57 -27.84 11.41
CA ALA A 22 3.23 -28.45 10.27
C ALA A 22 2.21 -29.29 9.48
N LEU A 23 1.98 -28.93 8.22
CA LEU A 23 1.41 -29.83 7.21
C LEU A 23 2.37 -29.87 6.03
N ALA A 24 3.31 -30.81 6.12
CA ALA A 24 3.93 -31.38 4.95
C ALA A 24 3.02 -32.51 4.45
N ASP A 25 2.50 -32.42 3.22
CA ASP A 25 2.42 -33.60 2.35
C ASP A 25 2.21 -33.24 0.86
N GLY A 26 3.23 -33.58 0.07
CA GLY A 26 3.20 -34.23 -1.24
C GLY A 26 2.21 -33.83 -2.36
N GLY A 27 2.78 -33.40 -3.49
CA GLY A 27 2.19 -33.60 -4.82
C GLY A 27 2.99 -32.95 -5.95
N PRO A 28 3.55 -33.70 -6.92
CA PRO A 28 4.25 -33.15 -8.07
C PRO A 28 3.27 -32.93 -9.22
N ASP A 29 2.46 -31.88 -9.21
CA ASP A 29 1.67 -31.42 -10.36
C ASP A 29 1.25 -29.94 -10.16
N GLY A 30 1.74 -29.03 -11.03
CA GLY A 30 1.29 -27.62 -11.10
C GLY A 30 2.14 -26.61 -10.31
N ALA A 31 3.25 -26.16 -10.89
CA ALA A 31 4.24 -25.30 -10.22
C ALA A 31 3.87 -23.81 -10.09
N ASP A 32 2.66 -23.36 -10.41
CA ASP A 32 2.36 -21.92 -10.50
C ASP A 32 1.44 -21.36 -9.40
N ASP A 33 0.77 -22.21 -8.60
CA ASP A 33 -0.16 -21.78 -7.54
C ASP A 33 0.15 -22.34 -6.13
N ALA A 34 1.25 -23.10 -5.98
CA ALA A 34 1.56 -23.73 -4.71
C ALA A 34 1.84 -22.68 -3.60
N GLY A 35 0.97 -22.66 -2.60
CA GLY A 35 1.13 -21.91 -1.35
C GLY A 35 0.53 -20.50 -1.32
N PHE A 36 -0.08 -20.02 -2.40
CA PHE A 36 -0.88 -18.80 -2.36
C PHE A 36 -2.28 -19.10 -1.81
N VAL A 37 -2.74 -18.25 -0.89
CA VAL A 37 -4.08 -18.29 -0.31
C VAL A 37 -4.69 -16.89 -0.34
N PRO A 38 -6.03 -16.73 -0.29
CA PRO A 38 -6.65 -15.43 -0.14
C PRO A 38 -6.05 -14.64 1.04
N VAL A 39 -5.75 -13.36 0.83
CA VAL A 39 -5.00 -12.56 1.80
C VAL A 39 -5.65 -12.50 3.19
N GLU A 40 -6.99 -12.51 3.25
CA GLU A 40 -7.75 -12.44 4.51
C GLU A 40 -7.60 -13.68 5.39
N GLU A 41 -7.16 -14.81 4.84
CA GLU A 41 -6.86 -16.01 5.62
C GLU A 41 -5.60 -15.83 6.49
N VAL A 42 -4.70 -14.94 6.08
CA VAL A 42 -3.42 -14.68 6.75
C VAL A 42 -3.45 -13.33 7.48
N ILE A 43 -4.07 -12.31 6.88
CA ILE A 43 -4.14 -10.95 7.39
C ILE A 43 -5.62 -10.58 7.56
N PRO A 44 -6.19 -10.77 8.76
CA PRO A 44 -7.55 -10.33 9.04
C PRO A 44 -7.71 -8.83 8.77
N ASP A 45 -8.90 -8.44 8.34
CA ASP A 45 -9.25 -7.04 8.07
C ASP A 45 -8.37 -6.35 6.99
N TYR A 46 -7.73 -7.12 6.09
CA TYR A 46 -6.88 -6.59 5.03
C TYR A 46 -7.56 -5.52 4.17
N TYR A 47 -8.86 -5.68 3.90
CA TYR A 47 -9.65 -4.74 3.10
C TYR A 47 -10.38 -3.66 3.90
N ALA A 48 -10.12 -3.56 5.22
CA ALA A 48 -10.78 -2.56 6.06
C ALA A 48 -10.37 -1.13 5.65
N PRO A 49 -11.31 -0.17 5.70
CA PRO A 49 -11.00 1.23 5.42
C PRO A 49 -9.89 1.78 6.31
N VAL A 50 -8.99 2.56 5.73
CA VAL A 50 -7.97 3.32 6.47
C VAL A 50 -8.09 4.81 6.16
N SER A 51 -7.64 5.66 7.09
CA SER A 51 -7.56 7.10 6.85
C SER A 51 -6.21 7.63 7.30
N PHE A 52 -5.61 8.49 6.49
CA PHE A 52 -4.27 9.03 6.69
C PHE A 52 -4.21 10.50 6.24
N GLN A 53 -3.17 11.22 6.70
CA GLN A 53 -2.92 12.58 6.23
C GLN A 53 -2.18 12.52 4.90
N ALA A 54 -2.71 13.19 3.88
CA ALA A 54 -2.07 13.40 2.58
C ALA A 54 -2.80 14.52 1.84
N CYS A 55 -2.16 15.12 0.83
CA CYS A 55 -2.73 16.19 0.02
C CYS A 55 -3.28 17.36 0.86
N ASP A 56 -2.55 17.76 1.91
CA ASP A 56 -2.95 18.78 2.90
C ASP A 56 -4.32 18.50 3.57
N SER A 57 -4.73 17.24 3.63
CA SER A 57 -6.04 16.83 4.11
C SER A 57 -6.03 15.42 4.70
N THR A 58 -7.21 14.93 5.07
CA THR A 58 -7.42 13.51 5.36
C THR A 58 -7.90 12.83 4.09
N VAL A 59 -7.26 11.71 3.74
CA VAL A 59 -7.68 10.81 2.67
C VAL A 59 -8.11 9.49 3.30
N THR A 60 -9.28 9.01 2.91
CA THR A 60 -9.80 7.68 3.25
C THR A 60 -9.57 6.74 2.06
N LEU A 61 -8.97 5.59 2.32
CA LEU A 61 -8.80 4.50 1.37
C LEU A 61 -9.78 3.39 1.73
N GLU A 62 -10.60 3.00 0.76
CA GLU A 62 -11.53 1.87 0.85
C GLU A 62 -11.22 0.88 -0.26
N SER A 63 -11.53 -0.39 -0.03
CA SER A 63 -11.42 -1.38 -1.10
C SER A 63 -12.55 -1.20 -2.11
N GLY A 64 -12.21 -1.16 -3.39
CA GLY A 64 -13.18 -1.06 -4.48
C GLY A 64 -13.87 -2.40 -4.77
N ASP A 65 -14.34 -2.53 -6.01
CA ASP A 65 -15.10 -3.68 -6.51
C ASP A 65 -14.26 -4.96 -6.64
N VAL A 66 -12.94 -4.86 -6.82
CA VAL A 66 -12.04 -6.01 -7.00
C VAL A 66 -11.21 -6.26 -5.75
N ARG A 67 -11.30 -7.48 -5.19
CA ARG A 67 -10.67 -7.89 -3.92
C ARG A 67 -10.17 -9.34 -3.98
N GLU A 68 -9.20 -9.57 -4.84
CA GLU A 68 -8.69 -10.90 -5.18
C GLU A 68 -7.19 -11.00 -4.90
N VAL A 69 -6.71 -10.33 -3.84
CA VAL A 69 -5.31 -10.43 -3.40
C VAL A 69 -5.05 -11.81 -2.79
N GLU A 70 -3.99 -12.43 -3.25
CA GLU A 70 -3.44 -13.66 -2.69
C GLU A 70 -2.08 -13.39 -2.06
N VAL A 71 -1.79 -14.12 -1.00
CA VAL A 71 -0.54 -14.04 -0.26
C VAL A 71 0.10 -15.41 -0.10
N ARG A 72 1.43 -15.44 -0.16
CA ARG A 72 2.25 -16.60 0.22
C ARG A 72 3.29 -16.17 1.24
N VAL A 73 3.40 -16.88 2.35
CA VAL A 73 4.40 -16.65 3.40
C VAL A 73 5.36 -17.82 3.45
N THR A 74 6.66 -17.54 3.38
CA THR A 74 7.73 -18.54 3.42
C THR A 74 8.72 -18.20 4.52
N GLU A 75 8.90 -19.10 5.48
CA GLU A 75 10.00 -19.02 6.47
C GLU A 75 11.30 -19.54 5.84
N ASN A 76 12.35 -18.73 5.85
CA ASN A 76 13.63 -19.09 5.26
C ASN A 76 14.58 -19.71 6.29
N PRO A 77 15.54 -20.57 5.86
CA PRO A 77 16.51 -21.20 6.75
C PRO A 77 17.43 -20.24 7.51
N ASP A 78 17.56 -19.00 7.05
CA ASP A 78 18.36 -17.94 7.69
C ASP A 78 17.58 -17.15 8.76
N GLY A 79 16.33 -17.53 9.01
CA GLY A 79 15.44 -16.88 9.98
C GLY A 79 14.72 -15.65 9.45
N THR A 80 14.85 -15.32 8.16
CA THR A 80 14.01 -14.31 7.51
C THR A 80 12.66 -14.90 7.11
N THR A 81 11.68 -14.02 6.90
CA THR A 81 10.38 -14.37 6.33
C THR A 81 10.20 -13.66 5.00
N THR A 82 9.75 -14.38 3.97
CA THR A 82 9.37 -13.80 2.68
C THR A 82 7.85 -13.85 2.55
N THR A 83 7.24 -12.69 2.34
CA THR A 83 5.81 -12.55 2.05
C THR A 83 5.64 -12.05 0.62
N GLU A 84 4.96 -12.82 -0.21
CA GLU A 84 4.69 -12.48 -1.61
C GLU A 84 3.20 -12.18 -1.80
N PHE A 85 2.90 -11.11 -2.53
CA PHE A 85 1.56 -10.65 -2.87
C PHE A 85 1.36 -10.69 -4.38
N ARG A 86 0.17 -11.14 -4.79
CA ARG A 86 -0.29 -11.11 -6.19
C ARG A 86 -1.82 -11.01 -6.25
N GLY A 87 -2.36 -11.05 -7.45
CA GLY A 87 -3.79 -11.01 -7.70
C GLY A 87 -4.26 -9.63 -8.13
N ALA A 88 -5.53 -9.32 -7.90
CA ALA A 88 -6.14 -8.08 -8.33
C ALA A 88 -6.75 -7.30 -7.16
N TRP A 89 -6.56 -5.98 -7.17
CA TRP A 89 -7.12 -5.09 -6.15
C TRP A 89 -7.34 -3.70 -6.73
N THR A 90 -8.55 -3.18 -6.55
CA THR A 90 -8.89 -1.78 -6.77
C THR A 90 -9.21 -1.09 -5.45
N VAL A 91 -8.92 0.21 -5.37
CA VAL A 91 -9.23 1.04 -4.20
C VAL A 91 -9.92 2.33 -4.59
N ASP A 92 -10.77 2.80 -3.69
CA ASP A 92 -11.38 4.11 -3.75
C ASP A 92 -10.69 5.03 -2.76
N LEU A 93 -10.30 6.21 -3.23
CA LEU A 93 -9.68 7.24 -2.41
C LEU A 93 -10.63 8.43 -2.31
N THR A 94 -11.04 8.76 -1.09
CA THR A 94 -11.90 9.91 -0.80
C THR A 94 -11.15 10.92 0.05
N ARG A 95 -10.96 12.14 -0.46
CA ARG A 95 -10.42 13.25 0.32
C ARG A 95 -11.54 13.91 1.14
N ALA A 96 -11.21 14.51 2.28
CA ALA A 96 -12.20 15.10 3.20
C ALA A 96 -13.09 16.20 2.59
N ASP A 97 -12.69 16.82 1.47
CA ASP A 97 -13.50 17.77 0.69
C ASP A 97 -14.53 17.09 -0.24
N GLY A 98 -14.58 15.75 -0.24
CA GLY A 98 -15.47 14.94 -1.07
C GLY A 98 -14.91 14.62 -2.46
N ALA A 99 -13.66 14.99 -2.77
CA ALA A 99 -13.02 14.58 -4.01
C ALA A 99 -12.76 13.06 -4.00
N VAL A 100 -13.07 12.38 -5.11
CA VAL A 100 -12.97 10.91 -5.21
C VAL A 100 -12.07 10.50 -6.38
N ILE A 101 -11.22 9.52 -6.13
CA ILE A 101 -10.59 8.68 -7.16
C ILE A 101 -11.21 7.29 -6.99
N ASP A 102 -12.02 6.91 -7.96
CA ASP A 102 -12.82 5.68 -7.97
C ASP A 102 -12.08 4.58 -8.73
N GLU A 103 -12.05 3.37 -8.17
CA GLU A 103 -11.52 2.15 -8.78
C GLU A 103 -10.06 2.28 -9.26
N LEU A 104 -9.18 2.82 -8.41
CA LEU A 104 -7.75 2.88 -8.68
C LEU A 104 -7.15 1.47 -8.58
N ASP A 105 -6.72 0.93 -9.72
CA ASP A 105 -6.00 -0.36 -9.80
C ASP A 105 -4.64 -0.30 -9.10
N ILE A 106 -4.47 -1.11 -8.06
CA ILE A 106 -3.23 -1.31 -7.29
C ILE A 106 -2.80 -2.79 -7.27
N SER A 107 -3.12 -3.52 -8.34
CA SER A 107 -2.86 -4.97 -8.50
C SER A 107 -1.39 -5.34 -8.76
N GLY A 108 -0.45 -4.44 -8.50
CA GLY A 108 0.97 -4.71 -8.69
C GLY A 108 1.46 -5.79 -7.73
N PRO A 109 2.26 -6.79 -8.19
CA PRO A 109 2.85 -7.76 -7.27
C PRO A 109 3.78 -7.09 -6.25
N GLY A 110 3.84 -7.66 -5.05
CA GLY A 110 4.68 -7.21 -3.96
C GLY A 110 5.49 -8.35 -3.36
N VAL A 111 6.71 -8.06 -2.92
CA VAL A 111 7.52 -8.98 -2.13
C VAL A 111 8.10 -8.23 -0.94
N GLU A 112 7.84 -8.73 0.27
CA GLU A 112 8.49 -8.29 1.49
C GLU A 112 9.43 -9.39 1.99
N VAL A 113 10.67 -9.02 2.30
CA VAL A 113 11.60 -9.88 3.04
C VAL A 113 11.90 -9.22 4.37
N SER A 114 11.43 -9.81 5.46
CA SER A 114 11.57 -9.27 6.82
C SER A 114 12.47 -10.17 7.69
N GLY A 115 13.13 -9.54 8.66
CA GLY A 115 14.01 -10.20 9.61
C GLY A 115 14.25 -9.33 10.85
N PRO A 116 15.16 -9.74 11.75
CA PRO A 116 15.33 -9.08 13.05
C PRO A 116 15.76 -7.61 13.00
N THR A 117 16.33 -7.16 11.89
CA THR A 117 16.86 -5.79 11.72
C THR A 117 15.99 -4.92 10.81
N GLY A 118 14.88 -5.45 10.30
CA GLY A 118 13.94 -4.70 9.45
C GLY A 118 13.47 -5.50 8.24
N ALA A 119 13.09 -4.79 7.18
CA ALA A 119 12.48 -5.37 5.99
C ALA A 119 13.00 -4.73 4.70
N THR A 120 12.95 -5.48 3.61
CA THR A 120 13.06 -4.96 2.25
C THR A 120 11.76 -5.25 1.52
N ILE A 121 11.12 -4.21 1.00
CA ILE A 121 9.85 -4.27 0.29
C ILE A 121 10.12 -3.93 -1.17
N THR A 122 9.65 -4.77 -2.08
CA THR A 122 9.72 -4.55 -3.52
C THR A 122 8.31 -4.57 -4.10
N LEU A 123 7.93 -3.50 -4.80
CA LEU A 123 6.63 -3.35 -5.45
C LEU A 123 6.84 -3.25 -6.96
N GLY A 124 6.13 -4.08 -7.72
CA GLY A 124 6.17 -4.07 -9.17
C GLY A 124 4.85 -3.59 -9.76
N GLY A 125 4.90 -2.61 -10.66
CA GLY A 125 3.71 -2.18 -11.40
C GLY A 125 2.75 -1.29 -10.60
N PRO A 126 1.42 -1.43 -10.80
CA PRO A 126 0.38 -0.65 -10.13
C PRO A 126 0.46 -0.70 -8.59
N SER A 127 0.80 0.39 -7.92
CA SER A 127 0.87 0.43 -6.45
C SER A 127 0.63 1.82 -5.89
N LEU A 128 0.05 1.89 -4.70
CA LEU A 128 -0.13 3.14 -3.95
C LEU A 128 1.03 3.34 -2.98
N LEU A 129 1.55 4.57 -2.92
CA LEU A 129 2.63 4.96 -2.01
C LEU A 129 2.17 6.18 -1.20
N PHE A 130 2.36 6.13 0.11
CA PHE A 130 2.18 7.26 1.03
C PHE A 130 2.99 7.01 2.31
N PRO A 131 3.64 8.03 2.87
CA PRO A 131 4.33 7.92 4.15
C PRO A 131 3.31 7.91 5.29
N ILE A 132 3.65 7.20 6.36
CA ILE A 132 2.70 6.95 7.47
C ILE A 132 3.22 7.46 8.82
N ASP A 133 4.51 7.78 8.88
CA ASP A 133 5.18 8.37 10.02
C ASP A 133 6.29 9.34 9.55
N GLU A 134 6.93 10.01 10.51
CA GLU A 134 7.98 11.00 10.25
C GLU A 134 9.24 10.39 9.62
N VAL A 135 9.55 9.11 9.89
CA VAL A 135 10.71 8.42 9.31
C VAL A 135 10.48 8.20 7.82
N GLN A 136 9.29 7.72 7.46
CA GLN A 136 8.90 7.53 6.06
C GLN A 136 8.77 8.85 5.32
N GLN A 137 8.22 9.89 5.96
CA GLN A 137 8.14 11.22 5.36
C GLN A 137 9.54 11.76 5.02
N ALA A 138 10.50 11.64 5.93
CA ALA A 138 11.86 12.09 5.66
C ALA A 138 12.51 11.32 4.50
N ALA A 139 12.24 10.02 4.38
CA ALA A 139 12.72 9.20 3.27
C ALA A 139 12.04 9.55 1.95
N TRP A 140 10.74 9.84 1.97
CA TRP A 140 9.94 10.32 0.85
C TRP A 140 10.48 11.61 0.26
N ASP A 141 10.74 12.60 1.13
CA ASP A 141 11.31 13.89 0.76
C ASP A 141 12.72 13.71 0.15
N ALA A 142 13.55 12.86 0.77
CA ALA A 142 14.89 12.57 0.29
C ALA A 142 14.91 11.86 -1.08
N ALA A 143 13.90 11.04 -1.37
CA ALA A 143 13.71 10.37 -2.65
C ALA A 143 13.18 11.31 -3.74
N GLY A 144 12.78 12.55 -3.40
CA GLY A 144 12.23 13.52 -4.34
C GLY A 144 10.85 13.11 -4.88
N LEU A 145 10.07 12.40 -4.05
CA LEU A 145 8.69 12.03 -4.37
C LEU A 145 7.76 13.27 -4.32
N PRO A 146 6.53 13.19 -4.87
CA PRO A 146 5.63 14.34 -4.92
C PRO A 146 5.30 14.91 -3.52
N GLU A 147 5.30 16.24 -3.40
CA GLU A 147 5.10 17.00 -2.14
C GLU A 147 3.76 16.77 -1.43
N GLY A 148 2.79 16.10 -2.06
CA GLY A 148 1.47 15.86 -1.49
C GLY A 148 1.34 14.54 -0.71
N ASP A 149 2.44 13.82 -0.52
CA ASP A 149 2.50 12.59 0.30
C ASP A 149 1.55 11.46 -0.17
N LEU A 150 1.14 11.50 -1.44
CA LEU A 150 0.32 10.47 -2.06
C LEU A 150 0.66 10.30 -3.53
N ALA A 151 1.20 9.13 -3.86
CA ALA A 151 1.66 8.82 -5.20
C ALA A 151 1.18 7.44 -5.67
N TYR A 152 1.04 7.31 -6.99
CA TYR A 152 0.68 6.08 -7.65
C TYR A 152 1.78 5.64 -8.60
N VAL A 153 2.30 4.44 -8.40
CA VAL A 153 3.19 3.77 -9.35
C VAL A 153 2.31 3.16 -10.42
N LYS A 154 2.44 3.58 -11.67
CA LYS A 154 1.67 2.99 -12.77
C LYS A 154 2.37 1.78 -13.40
N ARG A 155 3.70 1.85 -13.47
CA ARG A 155 4.60 0.87 -14.11
C ARG A 155 5.99 1.02 -13.53
N GLY A 156 6.78 -0.05 -13.56
CA GLY A 156 8.16 -0.08 -13.09
C GLY A 156 8.28 -0.77 -11.75
N GLU A 157 9.34 -0.48 -11.02
CA GLU A 157 9.66 -1.13 -9.76
C GLU A 157 10.08 -0.10 -8.71
N VAL A 158 9.62 -0.33 -7.49
CA VAL A 158 10.02 0.41 -6.29
C VAL A 158 10.61 -0.60 -5.31
N GLN A 159 11.77 -0.28 -4.73
CA GLN A 159 12.34 -1.03 -3.63
C GLN A 159 12.66 -0.09 -2.46
N VAL A 160 12.12 -0.43 -1.30
CA VAL A 160 12.29 0.30 -0.04
C VAL A 160 12.94 -0.63 0.97
N ARG A 161 13.89 -0.11 1.74
CA ARG A 161 14.48 -0.79 2.88
C ARG A 161 14.09 -0.05 4.14
N VAL A 162 13.50 -0.76 5.09
CA VAL A 162 13.18 -0.28 6.42
C VAL A 162 14.11 -0.93 7.42
N THR A 163 14.72 -0.14 8.29
CA THR A 163 15.50 -0.64 9.44
C THR A 163 14.72 -0.38 10.71
N VAL A 164 14.71 -1.35 11.61
CA VAL A 164 14.03 -1.25 12.91
C VAL A 164 15.02 -1.35 14.07
N ASP A 165 14.65 -0.83 15.24
CA ASP A 165 15.37 -1.04 16.49
C ASP A 165 15.09 -2.42 17.12
N ALA A 166 15.62 -2.66 18.33
CA ALA A 166 15.44 -3.94 19.02
C ALA A 166 13.99 -4.20 19.46
N GLU A 167 13.19 -3.14 19.55
CA GLU A 167 11.77 -3.15 19.86
C GLU A 167 10.89 -3.30 18.60
N GLY A 168 11.51 -3.34 17.41
CA GLY A 168 10.81 -3.45 16.12
C GLY A 168 10.24 -2.13 15.60
N VAL A 169 10.65 -1.00 16.17
CA VAL A 169 10.20 0.33 15.73
C VAL A 169 11.05 0.79 14.54
N PRO A 170 10.44 1.25 13.43
CA PRO A 170 11.19 1.84 12.32
C PRO A 170 12.06 3.02 12.77
N VAL A 171 13.35 2.97 12.46
CA VAL A 171 14.32 4.04 12.78
C VAL A 171 14.93 4.67 11.54
N SER A 172 14.85 4.00 10.39
CA SER A 172 15.22 4.58 9.10
C SER A 172 14.52 3.88 7.95
N GLU A 173 14.25 4.63 6.89
CA GLU A 173 13.79 4.13 5.61
C GLU A 173 14.70 4.64 4.48
N GLU A 174 14.97 3.79 3.49
CA GLU A 174 15.79 4.11 2.33
C GLU A 174 15.09 3.62 1.05
N TRP A 175 14.91 4.51 0.08
CA TRP A 175 14.39 4.18 -1.26
C TRP A 175 15.54 3.67 -2.13
N VAL A 176 15.82 2.37 -2.00
CA VAL A 176 16.94 1.68 -2.65
C VAL A 176 16.82 1.68 -4.17
N ARG A 177 15.59 1.56 -4.69
CA ARG A 177 15.32 1.63 -6.13
C ARG A 177 14.01 2.35 -6.40
N LEU A 178 14.05 3.31 -7.34
CA LEU A 178 12.88 4.05 -7.80
C LEU A 178 12.90 4.15 -9.32
N ASP A 179 12.64 3.02 -9.98
CA ASP A 179 12.63 2.89 -11.44
C ASP A 179 11.19 2.75 -11.91
N ALA A 180 10.40 3.82 -11.71
CA ALA A 180 8.95 3.75 -11.83
C ALA A 180 8.34 5.02 -12.43
N ARG A 181 7.21 4.84 -13.11
CA ARG A 181 6.36 5.95 -13.55
C ARG A 181 5.42 6.34 -12.41
N ILE A 182 5.80 7.39 -11.71
CA ILE A 182 5.06 7.92 -10.54
C ILE A 182 4.07 8.99 -10.98
N ILE A 183 2.87 8.93 -10.44
CA ILE A 183 1.79 9.89 -10.64
C ILE A 183 1.45 10.52 -9.27
N ASP A 184 1.47 11.83 -9.22
CA ASP A 184 0.99 12.62 -8.08
C ASP A 184 -0.55 12.57 -8.04
N LEU A 185 -1.11 11.88 -7.03
CA LEU A 185 -2.55 11.72 -6.87
C LEU A 185 -3.22 12.96 -6.28
N CYS A 186 -2.50 13.79 -5.53
CA CYS A 186 -3.05 15.06 -5.01
C CYS A 186 -3.40 16.01 -6.16
N ARG A 187 -2.51 16.13 -7.15
CA ARG A 187 -2.81 16.86 -8.38
C ARG A 187 -3.94 16.20 -9.19
N TRP A 188 -4.17 14.90 -9.06
CA TRP A 188 -5.29 14.24 -9.71
C TRP A 188 -6.61 14.67 -9.05
N PHE A 189 -6.72 14.57 -7.72
CA PHE A 189 -7.89 15.06 -6.98
C PHE A 189 -8.28 16.49 -7.41
N ASP A 190 -7.32 17.40 -7.46
CA ASP A 190 -7.58 18.81 -7.78
C ASP A 190 -8.09 19.02 -9.22
N ARG A 191 -7.65 18.18 -10.18
CA ARG A 191 -8.13 18.24 -11.57
C ARG A 191 -9.55 17.70 -11.73
N GLY A 192 -9.94 16.72 -10.91
CA GLY A 192 -11.31 16.19 -10.89
C GLY A 192 -12.30 17.28 -10.51
N ASN A 193 -12.01 17.99 -9.41
CA ASN A 193 -12.85 19.07 -8.88
C ASN A 193 -13.02 20.24 -9.86
N ALA A 194 -11.98 20.59 -10.62
CA ALA A 194 -12.05 21.71 -11.57
C ALA A 194 -13.12 21.52 -12.68
N ARG A 195 -13.41 20.28 -13.09
CA ARG A 195 -14.35 20.01 -14.19
C ARG A 195 -15.83 20.12 -13.77
N ASP A 196 -16.15 19.90 -12.50
CA ASP A 196 -17.52 20.02 -12.00
C ASP A 196 -17.91 21.47 -11.69
N HIS A 197 -16.95 22.31 -11.30
CA HIS A 197 -17.19 23.75 -11.12
C HIS A 197 -17.56 24.48 -12.43
N ASP A 198 -16.99 24.07 -13.57
CA ASP A 198 -17.33 24.66 -14.88
C ASP A 198 -18.73 24.26 -15.37
N ARG A 199 -19.18 23.04 -15.05
CA ARG A 199 -20.55 22.61 -15.40
C ARG A 199 -21.61 23.35 -14.57
N GLY A 200 -21.33 23.62 -13.29
CA GLY A 200 -22.23 24.41 -12.44
C GLY A 200 -22.41 25.85 -12.92
N ARG A 201 -21.35 26.51 -13.39
CA ARG A 201 -21.42 27.88 -13.95
C ARG A 201 -22.12 27.94 -15.30
N ALA A 202 -21.98 26.92 -16.14
CA ALA A 202 -22.67 26.86 -17.44
C ALA A 202 -24.20 26.73 -17.29
N HIS A 203 -24.70 26.12 -16.21
CA HIS A 203 -26.12 26.02 -15.92
C HIS A 203 -26.70 27.27 -15.24
N ALA A 204 -25.93 27.95 -14.38
CA ALA A 204 -26.36 29.21 -13.76
C ALA A 204 -26.49 30.37 -14.76
N ALA A 205 -25.72 30.37 -15.86
CA ALA A 205 -25.81 31.39 -16.90
C ALA A 205 -26.96 31.18 -17.91
N ARG A 206 -27.77 30.12 -17.76
CA ARG A 206 -28.95 29.84 -18.59
C ARG A 206 -30.28 29.94 -17.85
N GLY A 207 -30.26 30.26 -16.56
CA GLY A 207 -31.44 30.62 -15.78
C GLY A 207 -31.75 32.10 -15.95
N TRP A 208 -32.67 32.40 -16.85
CA TRP A 208 -33.36 33.68 -16.98
C TRP A 208 -34.28 33.92 -15.78
#